data_AF-A0A2T1DII7-F1
#
_entry.id   AF-A0A2T1DII7-F1
#
_cell.length_a   1.000
_cell.length_b   1.000
_cell.length_c   1.000
_cell.angle_alpha   90.00
_cell.angle_beta   90.00
_cell.angle_gamma   90.00
#
_symmetry.space_group_name_H-M   'P 1'
#
loop_
_entity.id
_entity.type
_entity.pdbx_description
1 polymer ?
#
loop_
_entity_poly.entity_id
_entity_poly.type
_entity_poly.pdbx_seq_one_letter_code
_entity_poly.pdbx_strand_id
1 'polypeptide(L)' 'MKPDFTAMSGAELRAYVLQHRNDTEAIHALIDRLVADPNATTYAPEDADRFSEIHAESQSRHREQAS' A
#
# COMPACT_ATOMS: atom_id res chain seq x y z
N MET A 1 -1.55 -19.42 -17.21
CA MET A 1 -2.29 -19.56 -15.93
C MET A 1 -2.22 -18.23 -15.21
N LYS A 2 -3.31 -17.85 -14.52
CA LYS A 2 -3.31 -16.65 -13.68
C LYS A 2 -2.61 -16.98 -12.35
N PRO A 3 -1.78 -16.09 -11.79
CA PRO A 3 -1.17 -16.31 -10.48
C PRO A 3 -2.21 -16.31 -9.37
N ASP A 4 -1.89 -16.95 -8.25
CA ASP A 4 -2.66 -16.81 -7.01
C ASP A 4 -2.17 -15.60 -6.23
N PHE A 5 -2.94 -14.51 -6.25
CA PHE A 5 -2.60 -13.25 -5.58
C PHE A 5 -2.67 -13.33 -4.05
N THR A 6 -3.42 -14.31 -3.51
CA THR A 6 -3.53 -14.51 -2.07
C THR A 6 -2.24 -15.10 -1.51
N ALA A 7 -1.60 -15.97 -2.29
CA ALA A 7 -0.32 -16.60 -1.97
C ALA A 7 0.90 -15.67 -2.14
N MET A 8 0.78 -14.57 -2.88
CA MET A 8 1.85 -13.58 -3.03
C MET A 8 2.09 -12.78 -1.74
N SER A 9 3.35 -12.48 -1.46
CA SER A 9 3.69 -11.41 -0.51
C SER A 9 3.19 -10.05 -1.01
N GLY A 10 3.06 -9.08 -0.10
CA GLY A 10 2.64 -7.73 -0.48
C GLY A 10 3.59 -7.04 -1.47
N ALA A 11 4.89 -7.34 -1.40
CA ALA A 11 5.90 -6.81 -2.33
C ALA A 11 5.74 -7.42 -3.73
N GLU A 12 5.54 -8.73 -3.82
CA GLU A 12 5.32 -9.44 -5.10
C GLU A 12 4.03 -8.99 -5.77
N LEU A 13 2.94 -8.85 -5.01
CA LEU A 13 1.66 -8.39 -5.54
C LEU A 13 1.75 -6.95 -6.06
N ARG A 14 2.44 -6.05 -5.34
CA ARG A 14 2.72 -4.67 -5.83
C ARG A 14 3.53 -4.69 -7.13
N ALA A 15 4.60 -5.47 -7.19
CA ALA A 15 5.43 -5.58 -8.39
C ALA A 15 4.61 -6.12 -9.58
N TYR A 16 3.75 -7.11 -9.35
CA TYR A 16 2.87 -7.68 -10.37
C TYR A 16 1.91 -6.63 -10.93
N VAL A 17 1.18 -5.91 -10.07
CA VAL A 17 0.23 -4.86 -10.46
C VAL A 17 0.90 -3.75 -11.27
N LEU A 18 2.14 -3.37 -10.91
CA LEU A 18 2.89 -2.35 -11.65
C LEU A 18 3.24 -2.77 -13.08
N GLN A 19 3.48 -4.07 -13.31
CA GLN A 19 3.72 -4.64 -14.63
C GLN A 19 2.42 -4.92 -15.40
N HIS A 20 1.31 -5.13 -14.70
CA HIS A 20 0.01 -5.54 -15.25
C HIS A 20 -1.09 -4.54 -14.87
N ARG A 21 -0.90 -3.27 -15.22
CA ARG A 21 -1.76 -2.15 -14.77
C ARG A 21 -3.23 -2.24 -15.20
N ASN A 22 -3.57 -3.13 -16.14
CA ASN A 22 -4.93 -3.37 -16.60
C ASN A 22 -5.56 -4.63 -15.98
N ASP A 23 -4.83 -5.42 -15.19
CA ASP A 23 -5.39 -6.57 -14.49
C ASP A 23 -6.15 -6.09 -13.25
N THR A 24 -7.43 -5.84 -13.44
CA THR A 24 -8.33 -5.33 -12.39
C THR A 24 -8.41 -6.29 -11.19
N GLU A 25 -8.28 -7.59 -11.41
CA GLU A 25 -8.30 -8.58 -10.33
C GLU A 25 -7.05 -8.47 -9.43
N ALA A 26 -5.88 -8.25 -10.03
CA ALA A 26 -4.65 -8.01 -9.28
C ALA A 26 -4.73 -6.69 -8.49
N ILE A 27 -5.34 -5.65 -9.07
CA ILE A 27 -5.57 -4.37 -8.40
C ILE A 27 -6.52 -4.56 -7.20
N HIS A 28 -7.63 -5.27 -7.37
CA HIS A 28 -8.55 -5.57 -6.28
C HIS A 28 -7.87 -6.36 -5.17
N ALA A 29 -7.11 -7.42 -5.50
CA ALA A 29 -6.37 -8.19 -4.51
C ALA A 29 -5.37 -7.33 -3.71
N LEU A 30 -4.76 -6.34 -4.35
CA LEU A 30 -3.87 -5.39 -3.67
C LEU A 30 -4.65 -4.45 -2.74
N ILE A 31 -5.77 -3.90 -3.20
CA ILE A 31 -6.64 -3.01 -2.40
C ILE A 31 -7.20 -3.76 -1.19
N ASP A 32 -7.75 -4.96 -1.37
CA ASP A 32 -8.30 -5.78 -0.29
C ASP A 32 -7.26 -6.03 0.81
N ARG A 33 -6.01 -6.33 0.40
CA ARG A 33 -4.90 -6.51 1.35
C ARG A 33 -4.55 -5.23 2.09
N LEU A 34 -4.58 -4.06 1.43
CA LEU A 34 -4.31 -2.77 2.07
C LEU A 34 -5.41 -2.38 3.06
N VAL A 35 -6.68 -2.64 2.73
CA VAL A 35 -7.83 -2.36 3.61
C VAL A 35 -7.85 -3.31 4.81
N ALA A 36 -7.41 -4.56 4.64
CA ALA A 36 -7.35 -5.55 5.71
C ALA A 36 -6.15 -5.36 6.67
N ASP A 37 -5.15 -4.55 6.32
CA ASP A 37 -3.97 -4.34 7.16
C ASP A 37 -4.31 -3.38 8.32
N PRO A 38 -4.34 -3.85 9.58
CA PRO A 38 -4.66 -3.00 10.73
C PRO A 38 -3.60 -1.92 11.00
N ASN A 39 -2.41 -2.04 10.40
CA ASN A 39 -1.36 -1.04 10.49
C ASN A 39 -1.40 -0.03 9.32
N ALA A 40 -2.33 -0.17 8.38
CA ALA A 40 -2.48 0.78 7.29
C ALA A 40 -3.04 2.10 7.82
N THR A 41 -2.26 3.17 7.70
CA THR A 41 -2.77 4.52 7.99
C THR A 41 -3.73 4.93 6.88
N THR A 42 -5.00 5.14 7.25
CA THR A 42 -6.00 5.72 6.36
C THR A 42 -5.99 7.23 6.53
N TYR A 43 -6.01 7.96 5.42
CA TYR A 43 -6.09 9.42 5.40
C TYR A 43 -7.42 9.83 4.82
N ALA A 44 -8.06 10.83 5.43
CA ALA A 44 -9.29 11.41 4.93
C ALA A 44 -8.99 12.41 3.80
N PRO A 45 -9.97 12.76 2.96
CA PRO A 45 -9.78 13.76 1.91
C PRO A 45 -9.29 15.11 2.46
N GLU A 46 -9.72 15.52 3.66
CA GLU A 46 -9.22 16.74 4.32
C GLU A 46 -7.73 16.71 4.67
N ASP A 47 -7.12 15.53 4.75
CA ASP A 47 -5.68 15.38 5.01
C ASP A 47 -4.83 15.70 3.77
N ALA A 48 -5.44 15.83 2.58
CA ALA A 48 -4.73 16.13 1.34
C ALA A 48 -3.94 17.45 1.43
N ASP A 49 -4.50 18.47 2.08
CA ASP A 49 -3.84 19.77 2.28
C ASP A 49 -2.64 19.66 3.23
N ARG A 50 -2.63 18.64 4.10
CA ARG A 50 -1.55 18.33 5.05
C ARG A 50 -0.61 17.23 4.55
N PHE A 51 -0.75 16.78 3.31
CA PHE A 51 0.02 15.66 2.77
C PHE A 51 1.53 15.79 3.01
N SER A 52 2.08 16.99 2.80
CA SER A 52 3.51 17.26 3.02
C SER A 52 3.96 17.05 4.47
N GLU A 53 3.12 17.42 5.44
CA GLU A 53 3.39 17.27 6.87
C GLU A 53 3.27 15.80 7.29
N ILE A 54 2.20 15.14 6.88
CA ILE A 54 1.95 13.70 7.11
C ILE A 54 3.09 12.84 6.56
N HIS A 55 3.55 13.15 5.35
CA HIS A 55 4.66 12.44 4.72
C HIS A 55 5.97 12.65 5.49
N ALA A 56 6.22 13.87 6.00
CA ALA A 56 7.39 14.15 6.83
C ALA A 56 7.36 13.40 8.17
N GLU A 57 6.21 13.35 8.86
CA GLU A 57 6.05 12.58 10.10
C GLU A 57 6.29 11.08 9.89
N SER A 58 5.76 10.52 8.79
CA SER A 58 5.93 9.11 8.46
C SER A 58 7.41 8.73 8.26
N GLN A 59 8.18 9.59 7.60
CA GLN A 59 9.62 9.37 7.43
C GLN A 59 10.39 9.44 8.76
N SER A 60 10.04 10.39 9.63
CA SER A 60 10.66 10.53 10.95
C SER A 60 10.39 9.29 11.82
N ARG A 61 9.15 8.80 11.85
CA ARG A 61 8.78 7.56 12.56
C ARG A 61 9.56 6.34 12.07
N HIS A 62 9.76 6.22 10.76
CA HIS A 62 10.54 5.13 10.17
C HIS A 62 12.02 5.22 10.56
N ARG A 63 12.55 6.44 10.70
CA ARG A 63 13.95 6.68 11.08
C ARG A 63 14.21 6.45 12.57
N GLU A 64 13.27 6.83 13.44
CA GLU A 64 13.38 6.62 14.88
C GLU A 64 13.24 5.14 15.28
N GLN A 65 12.41 4.36 14.58
CA GLN A 65 12.26 2.92 14.84
C GLN A 65 13.43 2.07 14.34
N ALA A 66 14.33 2.65 13.54
CA ALA A 66 15.52 1.98 13.01
C ALA A 66 16.81 2.28 13.81
N SER A 67 16.71 3.00 14.94
CA SER A 67 17.82 3.34 15.84
C SER A 67 17.71 2.63 17.19
#